data_AF-A0A968IS66-F1
#
_entry.id   AF-A0A968IS66-F1
#
_cell.length_a   1.000
_cell.length_b   1.000
_cell.length_c   1.000
_cell.angle_alpha   90.00
_cell.angle_beta   90.00
_cell.angle_gamma   90.00
#
_symmetry.space_group_name_H-M   'P 1'
#
loop_
_entity.id
_entity.type
_entity.pdbx_description
1 polymer ?
#
loop_
_entity_poly.entity_id
_entity_poly.type
_entity_poly.pdbx_seq_one_letter_code
_entity_poly.pdbx_strand_id
1 'polypeptide(L)'
;MLGSSVLGGNSGSPTKNRVFVYEVTGLRQSENNDSNNYQFRSSSSVFISVPYSRMNEQMQRIGKMGGTIVKIQSLEAFKQQKQNNSSEENKATSHKNKKVTQDDQD
;
A
#
# COMPACT_ATOMS: atom_id res chain seq x y z
N MET A 1 44.53 30.22 -3.82
CA MET A 1 43.91 29.08 -3.10
C MET A 1 42.97 28.39 -4.07
N LEU A 2 43.38 27.24 -4.62
CA LEU A 2 42.61 26.48 -5.61
C LEU A 2 42.31 25.11 -5.01
N GLY A 3 41.03 24.86 -4.74
CA GLY A 3 40.52 23.61 -4.19
C GLY A 3 39.12 23.34 -4.72
N SER A 4 38.97 23.34 -6.04
CA SER A 4 37.75 22.89 -6.71
C SER A 4 37.67 21.37 -6.62
N SER A 5 37.04 20.86 -5.56
CA SER A 5 36.66 19.45 -5.48
C SER A 5 35.40 19.22 -6.30
N VAL A 6 35.58 18.85 -7.57
CA VAL A 6 34.57 18.17 -8.38
C VAL A 6 34.53 16.71 -7.93
N LEU A 7 33.70 16.38 -6.93
CA LEU A 7 33.39 14.98 -6.64
C LEU A 7 32.44 14.48 -7.71
N GLY A 8 33.03 13.97 -8.79
CA GLY A 8 32.38 13.08 -9.74
C GLY A 8 31.99 11.78 -9.06
N GLY A 9 30.76 11.33 -9.34
CA GLY A 9 30.26 10.06 -8.83
C GLY A 9 28.74 9.99 -8.87
N ASN A 10 28.13 10.11 -10.04
CA ASN A 10 26.76 9.62 -10.26
C ASN A 10 26.78 8.08 -10.30
N SER A 11 27.22 7.44 -9.22
CA SER A 11 26.99 6.03 -8.94
C SER A 11 25.64 5.95 -8.23
N GLY A 12 24.57 5.92 -9.02
CA GLY A 12 23.24 5.62 -8.49
C GLY A 12 23.30 4.23 -7.84
N SER A 13 23.45 4.18 -6.51
CA SER A 13 23.45 2.90 -5.80
C SER A 13 22.18 2.13 -6.17
N PRO A 14 22.26 0.83 -6.50
CA PRO A 14 21.08 0.02 -6.84
C PRO A 14 20.03 -0.03 -5.71
N THR A 15 20.38 0.42 -4.51
CA THR A 15 19.44 0.60 -3.39
C THR A 15 18.58 1.87 -3.50
N LYS A 16 19.03 2.91 -4.20
CA LYS A 16 18.34 4.21 -4.32
C LYS A 16 17.03 4.11 -5.13
N ASN A 17 16.92 3.15 -6.04
CA ASN A 17 15.74 2.92 -6.89
C ASN A 17 14.70 1.96 -6.29
N ARG A 18 14.90 1.45 -5.07
CA ARG A 18 13.97 0.51 -4.45
C ARG A 18 12.71 1.23 -3.95
N VAL A 19 11.56 0.62 -4.19
CA VAL A 19 10.25 1.09 -3.70
C VAL A 19 9.65 0.04 -2.78
N PHE A 20 9.15 0.49 -1.65
CA PHE A 20 8.45 -0.32 -0.66
C PHE A 20 7.00 0.13 -0.56
N VAL A 21 6.12 -0.79 -0.20
CA VAL A 21 4.71 -0.52 0.07
C VAL A 21 4.47 -0.70 1.55
N TYR A 22 3.95 0.35 2.18
CA TYR A 22 3.63 0.39 3.59
C TYR A 22 2.13 0.22 3.74
N GLU A 23 1.72 -0.70 4.59
CA GLU A 23 0.35 -0.80 5.07
C GLU A 23 0.23 -0.02 6.37
N VAL A 24 -0.64 0.98 6.38
CA VAL A 24 -0.80 1.92 7.48
C VAL A 24 -2.24 1.94 7.96
N THR A 25 -2.47 1.85 9.26
CA THR A 25 -3.78 1.97 9.90
C THR A 25 -3.82 3.21 10.80
N GLY A 26 -5.02 3.64 11.22
CA GLY A 26 -5.15 4.68 12.24
C GLY A 26 -4.78 6.11 11.82
N LEU A 27 -4.66 6.40 10.52
CA LEU A 27 -4.42 7.75 10.03
C LEU A 27 -5.55 8.69 10.47
N ARG A 28 -5.19 9.81 11.10
CA ARG A 28 -6.13 10.83 11.57
C ARG A 28 -6.16 11.99 10.60
N GLN A 29 -7.36 12.50 10.31
CA GLN A 29 -7.51 13.75 9.59
C GLN A 29 -7.03 14.89 10.49
N SER A 30 -5.98 15.57 10.04
CA SER A 30 -5.36 16.74 10.68
C SER A 30 -5.07 17.77 9.61
N GLU A 31 -4.79 19.02 9.98
CA GLU A 31 -4.52 20.12 9.04
C GLU A 31 -3.47 19.76 7.96
N ASN A 32 -2.51 18.90 8.29
CA ASN A 32 -1.47 18.42 7.37
C ASN A 32 -1.96 17.48 6.25
N ASN A 33 -3.17 16.91 6.36
CA ASN A 33 -3.76 15.99 5.38
C ASN A 33 -5.21 16.34 5.04
N ASP A 34 -5.67 17.53 5.46
CA ASP A 34 -7.02 18.03 5.25
C ASP A 34 -7.31 18.35 3.77
N SER A 35 -6.28 18.44 2.94
CA SER A 35 -6.41 18.56 1.48
C SER A 35 -6.88 17.27 0.80
N ASN A 36 -6.91 16.13 1.50
CA ASN A 36 -7.48 14.91 0.94
C ASN A 36 -9.00 15.00 1.00
N ASN A 37 -9.65 14.94 -0.16
CA ASN A 37 -11.11 15.01 -0.31
C ASN A 37 -11.89 13.80 0.27
N TYR A 38 -11.26 12.97 1.12
CA TYR A 38 -11.88 11.76 1.65
C TYR A 38 -11.50 11.54 3.12
N GLN A 39 -12.49 11.17 3.93
CA GLN A 39 -12.32 10.84 5.35
C GLN A 39 -11.67 9.46 5.52
N PHE A 40 -10.64 9.35 6.35
CA PHE A 40 -10.08 8.05 6.72
C PHE A 40 -11.12 7.25 7.52
N ARG A 41 -11.62 6.15 6.95
CA ARG A 41 -12.52 5.23 7.67
C ARG A 41 -11.73 4.54 8.80
N SER A 42 -12.34 4.46 9.98
CA SER A 42 -11.70 3.95 11.20
C SER A 42 -11.12 2.54 11.09
N SER A 43 -11.66 1.69 10.19
CA SER A 43 -11.25 0.30 10.00
C SER A 43 -10.45 0.02 8.71
N SER A 44 -10.14 1.04 7.90
CA SER A 44 -9.42 0.82 6.63
C SER A 44 -7.90 0.95 6.78
N SER A 45 -7.15 -0.01 6.22
CA SER A 45 -5.71 0.13 5.95
C SER A 45 -5.47 0.95 4.68
N VAL A 46 -4.43 1.77 4.68
CA VAL A 46 -3.96 2.56 3.54
C VAL A 46 -2.61 2.03 3.06
N PHE A 47 -2.47 1.85 1.75
CA PHE A 47 -1.23 1.39 1.14
C PHE A 47 -0.46 2.57 0.51
N ILE A 48 0.76 2.81 0.99
CA ILE A 48 1.59 3.94 0.56
C ILE A 48 2.87 3.41 -0.09
N SER A 49 3.14 3.82 -1.33
CA SER A 49 4.40 3.49 -2.00
C SER A 49 5.48 4.51 -1.63
N VAL A 50 6.59 4.02 -1.10
CA VAL A 50 7.67 4.82 -0.52
C VAL A 50 9.01 4.45 -1.20
N PRO A 51 9.64 5.39 -1.92
CA PRO A 51 11.01 5.21 -2.38
C PRO A 51 11.99 5.10 -1.20
N TYR A 52 13.02 4.26 -1.33
CA TYR A 52 14.02 4.05 -0.28
C TYR A 52 14.64 5.37 0.22
N SER A 53 14.87 6.33 -0.70
CA SER A 53 15.43 7.64 -0.38
C SER A 53 14.57 8.50 0.57
N ARG A 54 13.26 8.24 0.65
CA ARG A 54 12.32 9.00 1.48
C ARG A 54 11.72 8.20 2.63
N MET A 55 12.25 7.00 2.91
CA MET A 55 11.68 6.15 3.96
C MET A 55 11.64 6.85 5.31
N ASN A 56 12.71 7.55 5.71
CA ASN A 56 12.77 8.25 6.99
C ASN A 56 11.73 9.38 7.09
N GLU A 57 11.63 10.20 6.05
CA GLU A 57 10.65 11.30 5.99
C GLU A 57 9.22 10.77 6.05
N GLN A 58 8.93 9.68 5.32
CA GLN A 58 7.60 9.08 5.32
C GLN A 58 7.25 8.43 6.64
N MET A 59 8.19 7.76 7.29
CA MET A 59 8.00 7.22 8.65
C MET A 59 7.62 8.31 9.64
N GLN A 60 8.37 9.42 9.64
CA GLN A 60 8.08 10.57 10.51
C GLN A 60 6.73 11.21 10.18
N ARG A 61 6.42 11.36 8.89
CA ARG A 61 5.12 11.88 8.45
C ARG A 61 3.98 10.99 8.94
N ILE A 62 4.07 9.67 8.75
CA ILE A 62 3.06 8.71 9.23
C ILE A 62 2.86 8.83 10.73
N GLY A 63 3.95 8.92 11.51
CA GLY A 63 3.87 9.14 12.96
C GLY A 63 3.17 10.46 13.33
N LYS A 64 3.48 11.57 12.65
CA LYS A 64 2.80 12.86 12.85
C LYS A 64 1.31 12.81 12.53
N MET A 65 0.91 11.95 11.59
CA MET A 65 -0.49 11.71 11.23
C MET A 65 -1.22 10.77 12.19
N GLY A 66 -0.52 10.25 13.20
CA GLY A 66 -1.07 9.25 14.14
C GLY A 66 -1.25 7.86 13.53
N GLY A 67 -0.67 7.61 12.35
CA GLY A 67 -0.76 6.32 11.69
C GLY A 67 0.18 5.27 12.28
N THR A 68 -0.26 4.02 12.28
CA THR A 68 0.51 2.85 12.69
C THR A 68 0.86 2.02 11.47
N ILE A 69 2.13 1.67 11.31
CA ILE A 69 2.58 0.85 10.19
C ILE A 69 2.45 -0.62 10.60
N VAL A 70 1.61 -1.36 9.89
CA VAL A 70 1.32 -2.77 10.16
C VAL A 70 2.22 -3.69 9.35
N LYS A 71 2.54 -3.30 8.11
CA LYS A 71 3.35 -4.11 7.19
C LYS A 71 4.22 -3.23 6.30
N ILE A 72 5.43 -3.69 6.03
CA ILE A 72 6.33 -3.09 5.04
C ILE A 72 6.84 -4.22 4.15
N GLN A 73 6.73 -4.05 2.84
CA GLN A 73 7.20 -5.04 1.89
C GLN A 73 7.69 -4.40 0.60
N SER A 74 8.48 -5.12 -0.19
CA SER A 74 8.91 -4.64 -1.50
C SER A 74 7.72 -4.52 -2.45
N LEU A 75 7.83 -3.63 -3.44
CA LEU A 75 6.79 -3.47 -4.47
C LEU A 75 6.48 -4.80 -5.19
N GLU A 76 7.50 -5.61 -5.45
CA GLU A 76 7.35 -6.91 -6.12
C GLU A 76 6.59 -7.92 -5.25
N ALA A 77 6.90 -8.00 -3.95
CA ALA A 77 6.17 -8.86 -3.02
C ALA A 77 4.69 -8.44 -2.89
N PHE A 78 4.41 -7.13 -2.91
CA PHE A 78 3.03 -6.63 -2.88
C PHE A 78 2.25 -7.01 -4.15
N LYS A 79 2.86 -6.90 -5.34
CA LYS A 79 2.24 -7.31 -6.61
C LYS A 79 1.92 -8.81 -6.63
N GLN A 80 2.84 -9.65 -6.17
CA GLN A 80 2.64 -11.10 -6.12
C GLN A 80 1.50 -11.49 -5.17
N GLN A 81 1.44 -10.87 -3.98
CA GLN A 81 0.31 -11.09 -3.05
C GLN A 81 -1.04 -10.68 -3.66
N LYS A 82 -1.08 -9.55 -4.39
CA LYS A 82 -2.31 -9.10 -5.07
C LYS A 82 -2.77 -10.11 -6.12
N GLN A 83 -1.84 -10.68 -6.90
CA GLN A 83 -2.15 -11.69 -7.90
C GLN A 83 -2.73 -12.97 -7.28
N ASN A 84 -2.17 -13.42 -6.15
CA ASN A 84 -2.65 -14.62 -5.46
C ASN A 84 -4.06 -14.43 -4.86
N ASN A 85 -4.34 -13.25 -4.29
CA ASN A 85 -5.65 -12.96 -3.69
C ASN A 85 -6.77 -12.76 -4.73
N SER A 86 -6.47 -12.25 -5.93
CA SER A 86 -7.46 -12.13 -7.02
C SER A 86 -7.92 -13.48 -7.60
N SER A 87 -7.18 -14.56 -7.35
CA SER A 87 -7.59 -15.92 -7.73
C SER A 87 -8.60 -16.55 -6.74
N GLU A 88 -8.70 -16.04 -5.51
CA GLU A 88 -9.60 -16.58 -4.47
C GLU A 88 -10.97 -15.89 -4.45
N GLU A 89 -11.07 -14.62 -4.89
CA GLU A 89 -12.32 -13.85 -4.87
C GLU A 89 -13.34 -14.31 -5.94
N ASN A 90 -12.89 -14.99 -7.00
CA ASN A 90 -13.77 -15.55 -8.04
C ASN A 90 -14.46 -16.88 -7.62
N LYS A 91 -14.17 -17.44 -6.44
CA LYS A 91 -14.73 -18.72 -5.99
C LYS A 91 -15.98 -18.58 -5.09
N ALA A 92 -16.27 -17.38 -4.59
CA ALA A 92 -17.33 -17.15 -3.60
C ALA A 92 -18.72 -16.82 -4.18
N THR A 93 -18.87 -16.55 -5.47
CA THR A 93 -20.18 -16.17 -6.06
C THR A 93 -20.84 -17.25 -6.91
N SER A 94 -20.24 -18.44 -7.08
CA SER A 94 -20.78 -19.49 -7.96
C SER A 94 -21.56 -20.61 -7.24
N HIS A 95 -21.86 -20.51 -5.94
CA HIS A 95 -22.58 -21.56 -5.20
C HIS A 95 -23.94 -21.09 -4.67
N LYS A 96 -24.71 -20.35 -5.46
CA LYS A 96 -26.15 -20.20 -5.20
C LYS A 96 -26.90 -19.87 -6.48
N ASN A 97 -26.96 -20.82 -7.42
CA ASN A 97 -28.14 -20.94 -8.26
C ASN A 97 -28.29 -22.35 -8.81
N LYS A 98 -29.52 -22.86 -8.67
CA LYS A 98 -30.10 -24.04 -9.32
C LYS A 98 -29.94 -25.40 -8.60
N LYS A 99 -30.71 -25.56 -7.52
CA LYS A 99 -31.43 -26.82 -7.26
C LYS A 99 -32.76 -26.54 -6.54
N VAL A 100 -33.85 -26.48 -7.31
CA VAL A 100 -35.17 -26.95 -6.87
C VAL A 100 -35.76 -27.68 -8.08
N THR A 101 -36.02 -28.97 -7.87
CA THR A 101 -36.56 -29.93 -8.83
C THR A 101 -37.96 -30.27 -8.32
N GLN A 102 -38.96 -30.08 -9.19
CA GLN A 102 -40.13 -30.94 -9.47
C GLN A 102 -41.23 -31.14 -8.40
N ASP A 103 -42.42 -31.51 -8.91
CA ASP A 103 -43.72 -31.77 -8.27
C ASP A 103 -44.59 -30.49 -8.13
N ASP A 104 -45.79 -30.37 -8.72
CA ASP A 104 -46.95 -31.26 -8.66
C ASP A 104 -47.81 -31.30 -9.95
N GLN A 105 -48.58 -32.38 -10.04
CA GLN A 105 -49.61 -32.75 -11.03
C GLN A 105 -50.88 -31.88 -10.92
N ASP A 106 -51.51 -31.58 -12.06
CA ASP A 106 -52.90 -31.94 -12.42
C ASP A 106 -53.19 -31.54 -13.88
#